data_AF-A0A699T233-F1
#
_entry.id   AF-A0A699T233-F1
#
_cell.length_a   1.000
_cell.length_b   1.000
_cell.length_c   1.000
_cell.angle_alpha   90.00
_cell.angle_beta   90.00
_cell.angle_gamma   90.00
#
_symmetry.space_group_name_H-M   'P 1'
#
loop_
_entity.id
_entity.type
_entity.pdbx_description
1 polymer ?
#
loop_
_entity_poly.entity_id
_entity_poly.type
_entity_poly.pdbx_seq_one_letter_code
_entity_poly.pdbx_strand_id
1 'polypeptide(L)'
;KKSQEVAIRENDPMDKLARLYLDRIVTRHGTPISIIYDRDGRFTSNFWTTFQKALEAQLTGPEMIQETTEKIILIKQRIQAAQDRKKSYNDRKRKSMEFAVRDRVMLKVSPWKGVYDSLSGEN
;
A
#
# COMPACT_ATOMS: atom_id res chain seq x y z
N LYS A 1 -12.57 -19.46 -11.64
CA LYS A 1 -11.67 -19.84 -10.51
C LYS A 1 -10.53 -20.64 -11.10
N LYS A 2 -9.27 -20.34 -10.75
CA LYS A 2 -8.12 -21.14 -11.18
C LYS A 2 -7.88 -22.24 -10.14
N SER A 3 -7.88 -23.49 -10.58
CA SER A 3 -7.55 -24.65 -9.75
C SER A 3 -6.09 -25.01 -9.96
N GLN A 4 -5.40 -25.38 -8.89
CA GLN A 4 -4.02 -25.87 -8.95
C GLN A 4 -3.99 -27.25 -8.33
N GLU A 5 -3.33 -28.17 -9.01
CA GLU A 5 -3.18 -29.55 -8.59
C GLU A 5 -1.75 -29.80 -8.13
N VAL A 6 -1.61 -30.48 -7.00
CA VAL A 6 -0.32 -30.91 -6.47
C VAL A 6 -0.29 -32.43 -6.53
N ALA A 7 0.64 -32.97 -7.32
CA ALA A 7 0.91 -34.39 -7.32
C ALA A 7 1.51 -34.79 -5.96
N ILE A 8 0.80 -35.65 -5.24
CA ILE A 8 1.17 -36.14 -3.91
C ILE A 8 1.44 -37.64 -4.02
N ARG A 9 2.49 -38.14 -3.36
CA ARG A 9 2.68 -39.59 -3.22
C ARG A 9 1.84 -40.07 -2.04
N GLU A 10 1.13 -41.18 -2.22
CA GLU A 10 0.22 -41.70 -1.21
C GLU A 10 0.93 -41.94 0.14
N ASN A 11 2.16 -42.46 0.15
CA ASN A 11 2.88 -42.78 1.40
C ASN A 11 3.69 -41.62 2.00
N ASP A 12 3.51 -40.39 1.54
CA ASP A 12 4.24 -39.25 2.11
C ASP A 12 3.69 -38.88 3.51
N PRO A 13 4.57 -38.61 4.50
CA PRO A 13 4.13 -38.19 5.82
C PRO A 13 3.47 -36.80 5.75
N MET A 14 2.49 -36.54 6.63
CA MET A 14 1.69 -35.31 6.60
C MET A 14 2.53 -34.03 6.68
N ASP A 15 3.63 -34.03 7.46
CA ASP A 15 4.54 -32.89 7.54
C ASP A 15 5.19 -32.55 6.19
N LYS A 16 5.48 -33.57 5.38
CA LYS A 16 6.03 -33.39 4.03
C LYS A 16 4.96 -32.82 3.09
N LEU A 17 3.71 -33.27 3.21
CA LEU A 17 2.60 -32.73 2.44
C LEU A 17 2.33 -31.27 2.78
N ALA A 18 2.29 -30.93 4.06
CA ALA A 18 2.12 -29.55 4.52
C ALA A 18 3.19 -28.62 3.94
N ARG A 19 4.47 -29.05 3.98
CA ARG A 19 5.59 -28.29 3.41
C ARG A 19 5.50 -28.15 1.90
N LEU A 20 5.20 -29.23 1.18
CA LEU A 20 5.03 -29.19 -0.28
C LEU A 20 3.87 -28.28 -0.70
N TYR A 21 2.79 -28.27 0.09
CA TYR A 21 1.66 -27.39 -0.16
C TYR A 21 2.05 -25.92 0.01
N LEU A 22 2.71 -25.56 1.13
CA LEU A 22 3.18 -24.20 1.36
C LEU A 22 4.14 -23.73 0.27
N ASP A 23 5.14 -24.55 -0.06
CA ASP A 23 6.16 -24.19 -1.06
C ASP A 23 5.59 -24.03 -2.47
N ARG A 24 4.70 -24.93 -2.90
CA ARG A 24 4.13 -24.87 -4.25
C ARG A 24 3.01 -23.86 -4.41
N ILE A 25 2.17 -23.70 -3.38
CA ILE A 25 0.94 -22.91 -3.48
C ILE A 25 1.12 -21.55 -2.81
N VAL A 26 1.49 -21.52 -1.53
CA VAL A 26 1.56 -20.26 -0.78
C VAL A 26 2.69 -19.37 -1.29
N THR A 27 3.89 -19.93 -1.52
CA THR A 27 5.03 -19.15 -2.03
C THR A 27 4.77 -18.61 -3.44
N ARG A 28 4.11 -19.38 -4.32
CA ARG A 28 3.93 -19.02 -5.74
C ARG A 28 2.68 -18.17 -6.01
N HIS A 29 1.61 -18.43 -5.26
CA HIS A 29 0.27 -17.89 -5.55
C HIS A 29 -0.33 -17.09 -4.39
N GLY A 30 0.35 -17.04 -3.24
CA GLY A 30 -0.18 -16.45 -2.01
C GLY A 30 -1.12 -17.37 -1.26
N THR A 31 -1.66 -16.90 -0.14
CA THR A 31 -2.50 -17.70 0.76
C THR A 31 -3.84 -18.04 0.09
N PRO A 32 -4.19 -19.32 -0.07
CA PRO A 32 -5.46 -19.71 -0.67
C PRO A 32 -6.63 -19.36 0.24
N ILE A 33 -7.74 -18.89 -0.36
CA ILE A 33 -8.97 -18.51 0.35
C ILE A 33 -9.72 -19.74 0.87
N SER A 34 -9.67 -20.86 0.14
CA SER A 34 -10.29 -22.11 0.53
C SER A 34 -9.57 -23.28 -0.11
N ILE A 35 -9.40 -24.38 0.63
CA ILE A 35 -8.82 -25.62 0.15
C ILE A 35 -9.93 -26.67 0.17
N ILE A 36 -10.20 -27.26 -0.99
CA ILE A 36 -11.16 -28.34 -1.12
C ILE A 36 -10.33 -29.61 -1.28
N TYR A 37 -10.64 -30.61 -0.48
CA TYR A 37 -9.95 -31.89 -0.52
C TYR A 37 -10.96 -33.01 -0.76
N ASP A 38 -10.57 -33.98 -1.58
CA ASP A 38 -11.42 -35.08 -2.00
C ASP A 38 -11.41 -36.21 -0.96
N ARG A 39 -12.25 -36.07 0.06
CA ARG A 39 -12.75 -37.07 1.06
C ARG A 39 -11.84 -38.21 1.56
N ASP A 40 -10.53 -38.16 1.38
CA ASP A 40 -9.59 -39.12 1.95
C ASP A 40 -9.33 -38.86 3.45
N GLY A 41 -9.47 -39.91 4.26
CA GLY A 41 -9.42 -39.83 5.73
C GLY A 41 -8.10 -39.28 6.28
N ARG A 42 -7.03 -39.25 5.48
CA ARG A 42 -5.71 -38.76 5.87
C ARG A 42 -5.68 -37.25 6.10
N PHE A 43 -6.43 -36.48 5.32
CA PHE A 43 -6.54 -35.02 5.47
C PHE A 43 -7.54 -34.58 6.54
N THR A 44 -8.49 -35.45 6.91
CA THR A 44 -9.31 -35.25 8.12
C THR A 44 -8.53 -35.50 9.42
N SER A 45 -7.27 -35.94 9.34
CA SER A 45 -6.37 -36.16 10.48
C SER A 45 -5.49 -34.92 10.78
N ASN A 46 -4.36 -35.13 11.48
CA ASN A 46 -3.35 -34.17 11.90
C ASN A 46 -2.74 -33.29 10.78
N PHE A 47 -3.12 -33.47 9.52
CA PHE A 47 -2.71 -32.61 8.41
C PHE A 47 -3.00 -31.14 8.67
N TRP A 48 -4.23 -30.78 9.07
CA TRP A 48 -4.59 -29.38 9.29
C TRP A 48 -3.76 -28.72 10.39
N THR A 49 -3.54 -29.45 11.49
CA THR A 49 -2.71 -28.99 12.61
C THR A 49 -1.26 -28.78 12.19
N THR A 50 -0.69 -29.68 11.39
CA THR A 50 0.70 -29.58 10.91
C THR A 50 0.86 -28.49 9.85
N PHE A 51 -0.13 -28.34 8.96
CA PHE A 51 -0.20 -27.26 7.98
C PHE A 51 -0.28 -25.89 8.63
N GLN A 52 -1.17 -25.71 9.62
CA GLN A 52 -1.28 -24.45 10.36
C GLN A 52 0.02 -24.10 11.08
N LYS A 53 0.63 -25.05 11.79
CA LYS A 53 1.93 -24.82 12.45
C LYS A 53 3.03 -24.41 11.48
N ALA A 54 3.09 -25.04 10.31
CA ALA A 54 4.09 -24.70 9.30
C ALA A 54 3.81 -23.32 8.66
N LEU A 55 2.54 -22.98 8.43
CA LEU A 55 2.12 -21.68 7.93
C LEU A 55 2.42 -20.57 8.95
N GLU A 56 2.08 -20.78 10.22
CA GLU A 56 2.39 -19.87 11.32
C GLU A 56 3.90 -19.66 11.46
N ALA A 57 4.70 -20.73 11.39
CA ALA A 57 6.16 -20.62 11.43
C ALA A 57 6.72 -19.81 10.25
N GLN A 58 6.13 -19.93 9.05
CA GLN A 58 6.54 -19.16 7.87
C GLN A 58 6.09 -17.70 7.96
N LEU A 59 4.86 -17.43 8.40
CA LEU A 59 4.31 -16.09 8.59
C LEU A 59 4.92 -15.37 9.81
N THR A 60 5.41 -16.10 10.80
CA THR A 60 6.06 -15.54 11.99
C THR A 60 7.59 -15.56 11.85
N GLY A 61 8.09 -15.97 10.68
CA GLY A 61 9.52 -16.03 10.42
C GLY A 61 10.18 -14.65 10.54
N PRO A 62 11.40 -14.57 11.12
CA PRO A 62 12.09 -13.29 11.32
C PRO A 62 12.31 -12.52 10.02
N GLU A 63 12.50 -13.22 8.89
CA GLU A 63 12.64 -12.64 7.56
C GLU A 63 11.39 -11.85 7.13
N MET A 64 10.19 -12.42 7.30
CA MET A 64 8.93 -11.75 6.94
C MET A 64 8.63 -10.58 7.89
N ILE A 65 8.97 -10.72 9.18
CA ILE A 65 8.84 -9.63 10.16
C ILE A 65 9.77 -8.46 9.78
N GLN A 66 11.00 -8.74 9.35
CA GLN A 66 11.94 -7.72 8.88
C GLN A 66 11.43 -7.04 7.61
N GLU A 67 11.05 -7.80 6.58
CA GLU A 67 10.56 -7.26 5.31
C GLU A 67 9.31 -6.38 5.51
N THR A 68 8.38 -6.81 6.36
CA THR A 68 7.18 -6.03 6.68
C THR A 68 7.52 -4.76 7.46
N THR A 69 8.49 -4.82 8.38
CA THR A 69 8.96 -3.65 9.14
C THR A 69 9.59 -2.61 8.21
N GLU A 70 10.45 -3.03 7.27
CA GLU A 70 11.05 -2.14 6.28
C GLU A 70 10.00 -1.44 5.41
N LYS A 71 9.00 -2.19 4.94
CA LYS A 71 7.87 -1.62 4.18
C LYS A 71 7.06 -0.63 5.01
N ILE A 72 6.80 -0.94 6.29
CA ILE A 72 6.11 -0.02 7.20
C ILE A 72 6.92 1.28 7.39
N ILE A 73 8.23 1.18 7.59
CA ILE A 73 9.12 2.35 7.70
C ILE A 73 9.06 3.19 6.42
N LEU A 74 9.16 2.57 5.25
CA LEU A 74 9.09 3.26 3.96
C LEU A 74 7.75 3.97 3.77
N ILE A 75 6.63 3.33 4.12
CA ILE A 75 5.29 3.94 4.04
C ILE A 75 5.21 5.16 4.95
N LYS A 76 5.68 5.04 6.20
CA LYS A 76 5.71 6.17 7.15
C LYS A 76 6.55 7.33 6.61
N GLN A 77 7.73 7.06 6.07
CA GLN A 77 8.59 8.09 5.48
C GLN A 77 7.92 8.80 4.30
N ARG A 78 7.25 8.06 3.41
CA ARG A 78 6.54 8.63 2.26
C ARG A 78 5.37 9.52 2.69
N ILE A 79 4.61 9.08 3.70
CA ILE A 79 3.51 9.87 4.27
C ILE A 79 4.07 11.16 4.89
N GLN A 80 5.13 11.06 5.68
CA GLN A 80 5.77 12.22 6.31
C GLN A 80 6.28 13.21 5.26
N ALA A 81 7.03 12.73 4.26
CA ALA A 81 7.54 13.57 3.19
C ALA A 81 6.42 14.28 2.39
N ALA A 82 5.28 13.60 2.17
CA ALA A 82 4.12 14.22 1.55
C ALA A 82 3.49 15.30 2.44
N GLN A 83 3.37 15.05 3.74
CA GLN A 83 2.87 16.02 4.72
C GLN A 83 3.79 17.25 4.82
N ASP A 84 5.11 17.04 4.86
CA ASP A 84 6.10 18.12 4.93
C ASP A 84 6.07 19.00 3.68
N ARG A 85 5.94 18.41 2.49
CA ARG A 85 5.74 19.17 1.24
C ARG A 85 4.49 20.04 1.30
N LYS A 86 3.37 19.49 1.79
CA LYS A 86 2.12 20.25 1.94
C LYS A 86 2.28 21.39 2.95
N LYS A 87 2.95 21.14 4.07
CA LYS A 87 3.26 22.15 5.09
C LYS A 87 4.13 23.27 4.52
N SER A 88 5.19 22.93 3.80
CA SER A 88 6.08 23.89 3.13
C SER A 88 5.34 24.81 2.16
N TYR A 89 4.43 24.27 1.33
CA TYR A 89 3.60 25.09 0.43
C TYR A 89 2.71 26.09 1.18
N ASN A 90 2.09 25.63 2.28
CA ASN A 90 1.26 26.48 3.12
C ASN A 90 2.10 27.54 3.86
N ASP A 91 3.28 27.19 4.36
CA ASP A 91 4.17 28.11 5.07
C ASP A 91 4.72 29.18 4.12
N ARG A 92 5.09 28.82 2.88
CA ARG A 92 5.51 29.78 1.84
C ARG A 92 4.40 30.74 1.44
N LYS A 93 3.14 30.29 1.46
CA LYS A 93 1.96 31.14 1.23
C LYS A 93 1.60 32.03 2.43
N ARG A 94 2.03 31.66 3.64
CA ARG A 94 1.78 32.41 4.88
C ARG A 94 2.87 33.41 5.21
N LYS A 95 4.09 33.23 4.70
CA LYS A 95 5.14 34.26 4.78
C LYS A 95 4.77 35.46 3.89
N SER A 96 4.93 36.68 4.41
CA SER A 96 4.92 37.88 3.59
C SER A 96 5.96 37.70 2.47
N MET A 97 5.52 37.78 1.22
CA MET A 97 6.43 37.64 0.09
C MET A 97 7.22 38.94 -0.04
N GLU A 98 8.48 38.90 0.40
CA GLU A 98 9.41 40.03 0.31
C GLU A 98 10.11 39.98 -1.05
N PHE A 99 10.11 41.11 -1.76
CA PHE A 99 10.75 41.27 -3.07
C PHE A 99 11.90 42.25 -2.95
N ALA A 100 13.03 41.96 -3.58
CA ALA A 100 14.16 42.88 -3.63
C ALA A 100 13.97 43.93 -4.74
N VAL A 101 14.58 45.10 -4.57
CA VAL A 101 14.62 46.13 -5.62
C VAL A 101 15.31 45.53 -6.85
N ARG A 102 14.62 45.55 -8.00
CA ARG A 102 14.95 44.92 -9.32
C ARG A 102 14.32 43.54 -9.60
N ASP A 103 13.58 42.94 -8.66
CA ASP A 103 12.79 41.74 -8.97
C ASP A 103 11.62 42.09 -9.91
N ARG A 104 11.49 41.35 -11.02
CA ARG A 104 10.35 41.50 -11.95
C ARG A 104 9.19 40.65 -11.45
N VAL A 105 8.15 41.27 -10.90
CA VAL A 105 6.93 40.60 -10.43
C VAL A 105 5.78 40.78 -11.42
N MET A 106 4.99 39.71 -11.62
CA MET A 106 3.79 39.77 -12.46
C MET A 106 2.57 40.07 -11.59
N LEU A 107 2.00 41.26 -11.75
CA LEU A 107 0.77 41.65 -11.08
C LEU A 107 -0.44 41.25 -11.95
N LYS A 108 -1.24 40.29 -11.48
CA LYS A 108 -2.49 39.92 -12.14
C LYS A 108 -3.62 40.76 -11.56
N VAL A 109 -4.11 41.74 -12.32
CA VAL A 109 -5.28 42.55 -11.96
C VAL A 109 -6.52 42.05 -12.70
N SER A 110 -7.66 42.06 -12.02
CA SER A 110 -8.96 41.89 -12.67
C SER A 110 -9.52 43.27 -13.01
N PRO A 111 -10.12 43.47 -14.20
CA PRO A 111 -10.77 44.73 -14.54
C PRO A 111 -11.89 45.01 -13.54
N TRP A 112 -11.89 46.19 -12.93
CA TRP A 112 -12.96 46.60 -12.03
C TRP A 112 -14.26 46.78 -12.82
N LYS A 113 -15.36 46.22 -12.32
CA LYS A 113 -16.67 46.35 -12.95
C LYS A 113 -17.21 47.77 -12.73
N GLY A 114 -17.04 48.63 -13.74
CA GLY A 114 -17.85 49.82 -14.01
C GLY A 114 -17.92 50.89 -12.91
N VAL A 115 -16.95 51.81 -12.91
CA VAL A 115 -17.20 53.20 -12.47
C VAL A 115 -17.22 54.03 -13.75
N TYR A 116 -18.38 54.09 -14.42
CA TYR A 116 -18.58 55.05 -15.51
C TYR A 116 -18.87 56.41 -14.88
N ASP A 117 -18.11 57.41 -15.32
CA ASP A 117 -18.32 58.83 -15.05
C ASP A 117 -19.78 59.23 -15.30
N SER A 118 -20.50 59.54 -14.24
CA SER A 118 -21.71 60.35 -14.29
C SER A 118 -21.33 61.83 -14.20
N LEU A 119 -20.61 62.34 -15.21
CA LEU A 119 -20.37 63.77 -15.43
C LEU A 119 -20.41 64.08 -16.93
N SER A 120 -21.59 63.96 -17.53
CA SER A 120 -21.94 64.74 -18.71
C SER A 120 -23.40 65.22 -18.58
N GLY A 121 -23.60 66.10 -17.61
CA GLY A 121 -24.70 67.06 -17.62
C GLY A 121 -24.12 68.42 -18.02
N GLU A 122 -24.88 69.16 -18.83
CA GLU A 122 -24.64 70.54 -19.31
C GLU A 122 -23.73 70.70 -20.53
N ASN A 123 -24.31 70.73 -21.74
CA ASN A 123 -24.84 71.94 -22.38
C ASN A 123 -25.64 71.58 -23.63
#